data_AF-A0AAF5DID9-F1
#
_entry.id   AF-A0AAF5DID9-F1
#
_cell.length_a   1.000
_cell.length_b   1.000
_cell.length_c   1.000
_cell.angle_alpha   90.00
_cell.angle_beta   90.00
_cell.angle_gamma   90.00
#
_symmetry.space_group_name_H-M   'P 1'
#
loop_
_entity.id
_entity.type
_entity.pdbx_description
1 polymer ?
#
loop_
_entity_poly.entity_id
_entity_poly.type
_entity_poly.pdbx_seq_one_letter_code
_entity_poly.pdbx_strand_id
1 'polypeptide(L)'
;DTFYKAPFGLNMEPCPVSWEIKKERFFDKVKARIRLLEKERNINIAEDVKMKIFEKLNIYCNYEISRPKKSLYTYFSKEELKILEEFYRNNKNPSSEDIEEIAFLTKNTKERVRKWISRKRHIINNNFENPTYLLYLKSLVSNHVKFPINISHNKSKTGILIINTGTPKSYGYWDLRRYLKEFLSDQRVIEVSKFIWYPILYLFVLPIRPFKKSKCYKSIWNVEKDESPLLTISRSQRDKIFDKLSSEITTSFAVDWAFRYGPHNIEERINALISEGCNRFIILPLFPQYGQATVGGACDEVYRIMLKLRYQPPLRIIPPYYGSPKYIQAIGDTVLVKLTKSNTPLEVLLFSYHGIPLKYSQKGDPYGHHCHETTKLVTEYVQNIIDNEPSKYNPIPYIMTTYSSRFGPKEWLKPYTDDVVKNLGEKGCKSLGIISPSFHTDCLETWEELRDDLGSLFTKLSNGGNFVFIDSLNDTENSIDLMCQLVNDNIF
;
A
#
# COMPACT_ATOMS: atom_id res chain seq x y z
N ASP A 1 58.74 18.47 -9.22
CA ASP A 1 59.70 17.83 -8.31
C ASP A 1 60.05 18.68 -7.09
N THR A 2 59.39 18.38 -5.96
CA THR A 2 59.95 18.32 -4.60
C THR A 2 58.79 17.98 -3.67
N PHE A 3 58.48 16.67 -3.63
CA PHE A 3 57.65 16.09 -2.58
C PHE A 3 58.37 16.28 -1.24
N TYR A 4 57.99 17.31 -0.49
CA TYR A 4 58.34 17.40 0.91
C TYR A 4 57.57 16.32 1.66
N LYS A 5 58.26 15.20 1.91
CA LYS A 5 57.91 14.21 2.94
C LYS A 5 57.70 14.96 4.25
N ALA A 6 56.46 15.08 4.71
CA ALA A 6 56.17 15.56 6.05
C ALA A 6 56.74 14.54 7.06
N PRO A 7 57.57 14.97 8.02
CA PRO A 7 58.15 14.08 9.01
C PRO A 7 57.07 13.61 9.99
N PHE A 8 57.06 12.29 10.20
CA PHE A 8 56.59 11.54 11.37
C PHE A 8 55.92 12.32 12.51
N GLY A 9 54.71 11.86 12.87
CA GLY A 9 54.42 11.57 14.28
C GLY A 9 53.67 12.62 15.10
N LEU A 10 52.92 13.54 14.50
CA LEU A 10 51.98 14.37 15.27
C LEU A 10 50.56 13.84 15.09
N ASN A 11 50.00 13.30 16.17
CA ASN A 11 48.57 13.07 16.34
C ASN A 11 47.83 14.38 16.06
N MET A 12 47.37 14.55 14.83
CA MET A 12 46.51 15.65 14.42
C MET A 12 45.07 15.13 14.43
N GLU A 13 44.30 15.51 15.45
CA GLU A 13 42.85 15.42 15.34
C GLU A 13 42.36 16.51 14.37
N PRO A 14 41.68 16.16 13.26
CA PRO A 14 41.07 17.15 12.40
C PRO A 14 39.90 17.82 13.15
N CYS A 15 39.95 19.16 13.25
CA CYS A 15 38.84 19.95 13.77
C CYS A 15 37.62 19.77 12.83
N PRO A 16 36.50 19.18 13.30
CA PRO A 16 35.38 18.81 12.44
C PRO A 16 34.39 19.97 12.36
N VAL A 17 34.78 21.04 11.70
CA VAL A 17 33.81 21.97 11.11
C VAL A 17 34.18 22.07 9.66
N SER A 18 33.66 21.14 8.85
CA SER A 18 34.01 21.07 7.44
C SER A 18 33.71 22.43 6.80
N TRP A 19 34.67 22.92 6.03
CA TRP A 19 34.55 24.18 5.30
C TRP A 19 33.30 24.22 4.42
N GLU A 20 32.76 23.05 4.05
CA GLU A 20 31.48 22.88 3.37
C GLU A 20 30.33 23.57 4.12
N ILE A 21 30.28 23.52 5.45
CA ILE A 21 29.21 24.19 6.24
C ILE A 21 29.38 25.71 6.22
N LYS A 22 30.62 26.22 6.30
CA LYS A 22 30.88 27.67 6.19
C LYS A 22 30.55 28.17 4.79
N LYS A 23 30.89 27.38 3.78
CA LYS A 23 30.56 27.62 2.38
C LYS A 23 29.04 27.64 2.20
N GLU A 24 28.32 26.63 2.67
CA GLU A 24 26.86 26.57 2.56
C GLU A 24 26.17 27.77 3.23
N ARG A 25 26.56 28.13 4.46
CA ARG A 25 26.06 29.33 5.16
C ARG A 25 26.35 30.62 4.40
N PHE A 26 27.51 30.72 3.75
CA PHE A 26 27.85 31.86 2.91
C PHE A 26 26.94 31.93 1.67
N PHE A 27 26.70 30.79 1.02
CA PHE A 27 25.80 30.69 -0.12
C PHE A 27 24.35 31.03 0.26
N ASP A 28 23.88 30.63 1.44
CA ASP A 28 22.54 30.98 1.94
C ASP A 28 22.38 32.48 2.22
N LYS A 29 23.42 33.13 2.78
CA LYS A 29 23.43 34.59 2.94
C LYS A 29 23.35 35.30 1.58
N VAL A 30 24.02 34.77 0.56
CA VAL A 30 23.95 35.31 -0.80
C VAL A 30 22.56 35.11 -1.39
N LYS A 31 21.95 33.92 -1.28
CA LYS A 31 20.55 33.67 -1.70
C LYS A 31 19.58 34.64 -1.03
N ALA A 32 19.73 34.86 0.28
CA ALA A 32 18.90 35.80 1.02
C ALA A 32 19.06 37.25 0.51
N ARG A 33 20.30 37.66 0.21
CA ARG A 33 20.55 38.99 -0.36
C ARG A 33 19.98 39.16 -1.77
N ILE A 34 20.05 38.12 -2.61
CA ILE A 34 19.43 38.13 -3.95
C ILE A 34 17.91 38.33 -3.82
N ARG A 35 17.24 37.55 -2.97
CA ARG A 35 15.78 37.70 -2.72
C ARG A 35 15.42 39.10 -2.21
N LEU A 36 16.26 39.65 -1.33
CA LEU A 36 16.06 41.00 -0.82
C LEU A 36 16.19 42.05 -1.94
N LEU A 37 17.18 41.92 -2.82
CA LEU A 37 17.37 42.81 -3.97
C LEU A 37 16.23 42.71 -4.98
N GLU A 38 15.74 41.50 -5.27
CA GLU A 38 14.57 41.27 -6.12
C GLU A 38 13.35 42.01 -5.57
N LYS A 39 13.15 41.94 -4.24
CA LYS A 39 12.05 42.64 -3.56
C LYS A 39 12.24 44.16 -3.54
N GLU A 40 13.44 44.65 -3.20
CA GLU A 40 13.75 46.09 -3.11
C GLU A 40 13.64 46.80 -4.47
N ARG A 41 13.98 46.10 -5.55
CA ARG A 41 13.97 46.65 -6.92
C ARG A 41 12.75 46.26 -7.72
N ASN A 42 11.86 45.43 -7.17
CA ASN A 42 10.73 44.82 -7.87
C ASN A 42 11.15 44.18 -9.21
N ILE A 43 12.26 43.43 -9.19
CA ILE A 43 12.78 42.69 -10.34
C ILE A 43 12.80 41.19 -10.02
N ASN A 44 12.74 40.37 -11.06
CA ASN A 44 13.05 38.94 -10.95
C ASN A 44 14.38 38.69 -11.65
N ILE A 45 15.42 38.33 -10.90
CA ILE A 45 16.73 38.04 -11.47
C ILE A 45 16.63 36.67 -12.15
N ALA A 46 16.92 36.63 -13.45
CA ALA A 46 16.86 35.40 -14.23
C ALA A 46 17.75 34.31 -13.62
N GLU A 47 17.27 33.06 -13.66
CA GLU A 47 17.89 31.94 -12.96
C GLU A 47 19.33 31.65 -13.46
N ASP A 48 19.59 31.90 -14.75
CA ASP A 48 20.93 31.78 -15.34
C ASP A 48 21.94 32.79 -14.75
N VAL A 49 21.48 34.00 -14.41
CA VAL A 49 22.30 35.01 -13.74
C VAL A 49 22.59 34.59 -12.30
N LYS A 50 21.60 34.05 -11.58
CA LYS A 50 21.78 33.51 -10.22
C LYS A 50 22.82 32.40 -10.23
N MET A 51 22.74 31.48 -11.20
CA MET A 51 23.71 30.39 -11.36
C MET A 51 25.13 30.90 -11.59
N LYS A 52 25.33 31.87 -12.49
CA LYS A 52 26.65 32.49 -12.75
C LYS A 52 27.26 33.14 -11.50
N ILE A 53 26.44 33.75 -10.63
CA ILE A 53 26.91 34.29 -9.35
C ILE A 53 27.46 33.18 -8.46
N PHE A 54 26.70 32.08 -8.29
CA PHE A 54 27.12 30.97 -7.45
C PHE A 54 28.34 30.22 -7.98
N GLU A 55 28.49 30.09 -9.31
CA GLU A 55 29.71 29.53 -9.92
C GLU A 55 30.95 30.36 -9.59
N LYS A 56 30.90 31.68 -9.75
CA LYS A 56 32.02 32.58 -9.41
C LYS A 56 32.38 32.52 -7.93
N LEU A 57 31.39 32.50 -7.05
CA LEU A 57 31.60 32.38 -5.61
C LEU A 57 32.20 31.02 -5.23
N ASN A 58 31.79 29.95 -5.91
CA ASN A 58 32.35 28.61 -5.72
C ASN A 58 33.84 28.59 -6.05
N ILE A 59 34.24 29.20 -7.17
CA ILE A 59 35.65 29.34 -7.57
C ILE A 59 36.44 30.13 -6.52
N TYR A 60 35.91 31.27 -6.03
CA TYR A 60 36.57 32.06 -4.99
C TYR A 60 36.74 31.30 -3.68
N CYS A 61 35.67 30.63 -3.20
CA CYS A 61 35.71 29.81 -2.01
C CYS A 61 36.70 28.64 -2.12
N ASN A 62 36.89 28.08 -3.31
CA ASN A 62 37.87 27.03 -3.55
C ASN A 62 39.30 27.58 -3.70
N TYR A 63 39.48 28.78 -4.27
CA TYR A 63 40.79 29.45 -4.39
C TYR A 63 41.37 29.81 -3.01
N GLU A 64 40.56 30.34 -2.09
CA GLU A 64 40.98 30.62 -0.69
C GLU A 64 41.39 29.36 0.09
N ILE A 65 40.91 28.16 -0.29
CA ILE A 65 41.35 26.87 0.30
C ILE A 65 42.78 26.55 -0.14
N SER A 66 43.13 26.85 -1.40
CA SER A 66 44.45 26.54 -1.95
C SER A 66 45.56 27.45 -1.42
N ARG A 67 45.20 28.56 -0.76
CA ARG A 67 46.16 29.43 -0.09
C ARG A 67 46.73 28.69 1.11
N PRO A 68 48.03 28.35 1.15
CA PRO A 68 48.64 27.93 2.40
C PRO A 68 48.51 29.09 3.38
N LYS A 69 47.61 28.96 4.35
CA LYS A 69 47.59 29.88 5.49
C LYS A 69 48.97 29.77 6.11
N LYS A 70 49.82 30.79 5.91
CA LYS A 70 51.04 30.99 6.70
C LYS A 70 50.61 30.83 8.14
N SER A 71 50.91 29.68 8.70
CA SER A 71 50.48 29.37 10.02
C SER A 71 51.33 30.21 10.95
N LEU A 72 50.77 31.32 11.41
CA LEU A 72 51.31 32.10 12.52
C LEU A 72 51.11 31.29 13.82
N TYR A 73 51.67 30.09 13.85
CA TYR A 73 51.90 29.35 15.07
C TYR A 73 53.04 30.05 15.79
N THR A 74 52.73 30.67 16.91
CA THR A 74 53.72 31.01 17.93
C THR A 74 54.13 29.69 18.57
N TYR A 75 55.21 29.08 18.08
CA TYR A 75 55.76 27.86 18.65
C TYR A 75 56.47 28.20 19.95
N PHE A 76 55.88 27.77 21.07
CA PHE A 76 56.57 27.75 22.35
C PHE A 76 57.26 26.40 22.51
N SER A 77 58.45 26.38 23.09
CA SER A 77 59.11 25.12 23.47
C SER A 77 58.28 24.37 24.54
N LYS A 78 58.57 23.08 24.76
CA LYS A 78 57.91 22.30 25.83
C LYS A 78 58.10 22.94 27.21
N GLU A 79 59.28 23.48 27.47
CA GLU A 79 59.61 24.14 28.74
C GLU A 79 58.83 25.46 28.89
N GLU A 80 58.76 26.27 27.84
CA GLU A 80 57.96 27.49 27.81
C GLU A 80 56.47 27.20 28.03
N LEU A 81 55.93 26.14 27.42
CA LEU A 81 54.55 25.72 27.62
C LEU A 81 54.28 25.32 29.07
N LYS A 82 55.21 24.61 29.72
CA LYS A 82 55.07 24.23 31.13
C LYS A 82 54.98 25.45 32.04
N ILE A 83 55.86 26.44 31.84
CA ILE A 83 55.84 27.72 32.58
C ILE A 83 54.53 28.47 32.33
N LEU A 84 54.10 28.58 31.06
CA LEU A 84 52.84 29.25 30.69
C LEU A 84 51.62 28.58 31.31
N GLU A 85 51.59 27.24 31.36
CA GLU A 85 50.47 26.49 31.91
C GLU A 85 50.41 26.51 33.44
N GLU A 86 51.56 26.56 34.11
CA GLU A 86 51.64 26.74 35.56
C GLU A 86 51.19 28.14 35.96
N PHE A 87 51.71 29.16 35.28
CA PHE A 87 51.27 30.54 35.48
C PHE A 87 49.77 30.73 35.23
N TYR A 88 49.26 30.23 34.11
CA TYR A 88 47.84 30.40 33.76
C TYR A 88 46.90 29.65 34.70
N ARG A 89 47.35 28.56 35.32
CA ARG A 89 46.61 27.88 36.39
C ARG A 89 46.46 28.77 37.62
N ASN A 90 47.51 29.48 37.99
CA ASN A 90 47.52 30.37 39.17
C ASN A 90 46.82 31.70 38.89
N ASN A 91 46.94 32.24 37.67
CA ASN A 91 46.37 33.52 37.28
C ASN A 91 45.75 33.45 35.87
N LYS A 92 44.42 33.23 35.82
CA LYS A 92 43.66 33.15 34.55
C LYS A 92 43.44 34.52 33.89
N ASN A 93 43.52 35.60 34.67
CA ASN A 93 43.34 36.98 34.25
C ASN A 93 44.55 37.87 34.60
N PRO A 94 45.72 37.57 34.01
CA PRO A 94 46.94 38.28 34.34
C PRO A 94 46.89 39.75 33.94
N SER A 95 47.41 40.60 34.82
CA SER A 95 47.64 42.02 34.59
C SER A 95 48.70 42.24 33.49
N SER A 96 48.88 43.48 33.04
CA SER A 96 49.94 43.79 32.08
C SER A 96 51.34 43.56 32.65
N GLU A 97 51.52 43.70 33.97
CA GLU A 97 52.76 43.45 34.69
C GLU A 97 53.03 41.94 34.76
N ASP A 98 52.02 41.13 35.07
CA ASP A 98 52.15 39.67 35.11
C ASP A 98 52.50 39.09 33.73
N ILE A 99 51.95 39.67 32.66
CA ILE A 99 52.28 39.30 31.26
C ILE A 99 53.73 39.65 30.91
N GLU A 100 54.24 40.77 31.42
CA GLU A 100 55.62 41.19 31.23
C GLU A 100 56.58 40.25 31.94
N GLU A 101 56.28 39.88 33.18
CA GLU A 101 57.05 38.90 33.95
C GLU A 101 57.12 37.54 33.23
N ILE A 102 55.98 37.04 32.76
CA ILE A 102 55.94 35.77 32.01
C ILE A 102 56.68 35.84 30.69
N ALA A 103 56.54 36.96 29.97
CA ALA A 103 57.26 37.17 28.72
C ALA A 103 58.77 37.12 28.96
N PHE A 104 59.25 37.71 30.04
CA PHE A 104 60.64 37.63 30.46
C PHE A 104 61.05 36.18 30.81
N LEU A 105 60.30 35.49 31.67
CA LEU A 105 60.60 34.11 32.11
C LEU A 105 60.64 33.12 30.93
N THR A 106 59.74 33.28 29.98
CA THR A 106 59.65 32.43 28.79
C THR A 106 60.56 32.88 27.65
N LYS A 107 61.35 33.96 27.83
CA LYS A 107 62.17 34.59 26.77
C LYS A 107 61.36 34.91 25.50
N ASN A 108 60.12 35.32 25.66
CA ASN A 108 59.18 35.62 24.59
C ASN A 108 58.73 37.08 24.66
N THR A 109 58.01 37.55 23.62
CA THR A 109 57.42 38.89 23.65
C THR A 109 56.09 38.90 24.41
N LYS A 110 55.75 40.02 25.05
CA LYS A 110 54.44 40.25 25.69
C LYS A 110 53.28 39.89 24.75
N GLU A 111 53.43 40.23 23.47
CA GLU A 111 52.42 39.95 22.44
C GLU A 111 52.23 38.44 22.20
N ARG A 112 53.32 37.66 22.15
CA ARG A 112 53.23 36.20 22.01
C ARG A 112 52.51 35.58 23.21
N VAL A 113 52.85 36.02 24.43
CA VAL A 113 52.23 35.56 25.68
C VAL A 113 50.73 35.92 25.73
N ARG A 114 50.37 37.17 25.43
CA ARG A 114 48.96 37.62 25.33
C ARG A 114 48.16 36.75 24.37
N LYS A 115 48.72 36.50 23.19
CA LYS A 115 48.08 35.67 22.17
C LYS A 115 47.89 34.22 22.61
N TRP A 116 48.83 33.67 23.38
CA TRP A 116 48.70 32.34 23.98
C TRP A 116 47.61 32.30 25.06
N ILE A 117 47.61 33.25 26.00
CA ILE A 117 46.61 33.34 27.09
C ILE A 117 45.20 33.48 26.52
N SER A 118 45.02 34.40 25.56
CA SER A 118 43.74 34.61 24.86
C SER A 118 43.23 33.32 24.22
N ARG A 119 44.11 32.54 23.59
CA ARG A 119 43.77 31.24 23.01
C ARG A 119 43.47 30.17 24.06
N LYS A 120 44.23 30.10 25.16
CA LYS A 120 43.98 29.13 26.24
C LYS A 120 42.62 29.37 26.88
N ARG A 121 42.20 30.64 27.08
CA ARG A 121 40.83 31.00 27.47
C ARG A 121 39.79 30.46 26.48
N HIS A 122 40.02 30.66 25.18
CA HIS A 122 39.14 30.15 24.13
C HIS A 122 39.03 28.62 24.11
N ILE A 123 40.11 27.89 24.37
CA ILE A 123 40.10 26.42 24.38
C ILE A 123 39.30 25.90 25.58
N ILE A 124 39.49 26.46 26.78
CA ILE A 124 38.75 26.02 27.99
C ILE A 124 37.25 26.35 27.87
N ASN A 125 36.90 27.49 27.27
CA ASN A 125 35.49 27.83 26.98
C ASN A 125 34.89 27.02 25.82
N ASN A 126 35.71 26.27 25.09
CA ASN A 126 35.29 25.31 24.06
C ASN A 126 35.23 23.87 24.59
N ASN A 127 35.29 23.65 25.90
CA ASN A 127 34.85 22.38 26.47
C ASN A 127 33.43 22.09 25.95
N PHE A 128 33.20 20.84 25.54
CA PHE A 128 32.00 20.33 24.88
C PHE A 128 30.66 20.60 25.62
N GLU A 129 30.71 21.21 26.80
CA GLU A 129 29.57 21.71 27.57
C GLU A 129 29.08 23.11 27.15
N ASN A 130 29.76 23.82 26.23
CA ASN A 130 29.33 25.14 25.77
C ASN A 130 27.92 25.05 25.13
N PRO A 131 26.88 25.71 25.68
CA PRO A 131 25.51 25.66 25.17
C PRO A 131 25.42 26.06 23.69
N THR A 132 26.31 26.93 23.23
CA THR A 132 26.40 27.39 21.84
C THR A 132 26.87 26.30 20.89
N TYR A 133 27.80 25.44 21.34
CA TYR A 133 28.28 24.29 20.54
C TYR A 133 27.22 23.19 20.49
N LEU A 134 26.53 22.92 21.60
CA LEU A 134 25.35 22.04 21.62
C LEU A 134 24.23 22.55 20.70
N LEU A 135 23.94 23.86 20.70
CA LEU A 135 23.01 24.48 19.76
C LEU A 135 23.48 24.35 18.32
N TYR A 136 24.78 24.50 18.05
CA TYR A 136 25.36 24.28 16.74
C TYR A 136 25.19 22.82 16.28
N LEU A 137 25.54 21.83 17.10
CA LEU A 137 25.32 20.41 16.80
C LEU A 137 23.84 20.11 16.57
N LYS A 138 22.94 20.62 17.42
CA LYS A 138 21.48 20.52 17.22
C LYS A 138 21.03 21.17 15.90
N SER A 139 21.63 22.30 15.51
CA SER A 139 21.34 22.95 14.23
C SER A 139 21.81 22.15 13.02
N LEU A 140 22.93 21.41 13.13
CA LEU A 140 23.39 20.51 12.07
C LEU A 140 22.43 19.33 11.89
N VAL A 141 21.93 18.77 13.00
CA VAL A 141 20.90 17.72 12.95
C VAL A 141 19.56 18.27 12.43
N SER A 142 19.21 19.51 12.74
CA SER A 142 17.95 20.13 12.27
C SER A 142 17.92 20.38 10.75
N ASN A 143 19.06 20.35 10.06
CA ASN A 143 19.16 20.51 8.61
C ASN A 143 18.91 19.21 7.82
N HIS A 144 18.45 18.12 8.47
CA HIS A 144 17.97 16.97 7.73
C HIS A 144 16.90 17.41 6.71
N VAL A 145 17.12 17.02 5.45
CA VAL A 145 16.16 17.22 4.35
C VAL A 145 14.80 16.71 4.83
N LYS A 146 13.82 17.60 4.91
CA LYS A 146 12.43 17.22 5.25
C LYS A 146 11.94 16.31 4.14
N PHE A 147 11.76 15.03 4.43
CA PHE A 147 11.04 14.14 3.53
C PHE A 147 9.62 14.70 3.33
N PRO A 148 9.08 14.72 2.10
CA PRO A 148 7.76 15.29 1.84
C PRO A 148 6.62 14.48 2.49
N ILE A 149 6.90 13.27 2.97
CA ILE A 149 5.97 12.50 3.77
C ILE A 149 6.06 13.05 5.19
N ASN A 150 4.93 13.41 5.79
CA ASN A 150 4.85 13.80 7.18
C ASN A 150 5.25 12.60 8.06
N ILE A 151 6.55 12.41 8.30
CA ILE A 151 7.07 11.45 9.29
C ILE A 151 6.86 12.02 10.70
N SER A 152 5.69 12.64 10.95
CA SER A 152 5.30 13.02 12.31
C SER A 152 4.86 11.74 13.02
N HIS A 153 5.71 11.32 13.95
CA HIS A 153 5.57 10.21 14.90
C HIS A 153 6.04 8.83 14.42
N ASN A 154 7.01 8.33 15.18
CA ASN A 154 7.71 7.04 15.15
C ASN A 154 6.84 5.76 15.12
N LYS A 155 5.55 5.83 14.80
CA LYS A 155 4.68 4.65 14.74
C LYS A 155 4.31 4.38 13.28
N SER A 156 4.76 3.23 12.78
CA SER A 156 4.34 2.72 11.48
C SER A 156 2.83 2.50 11.47
N LYS A 157 2.14 3.09 10.48
CA LYS A 157 0.72 2.87 10.22
C LYS A 157 0.55 1.92 9.03
N THR A 158 -0.18 0.83 9.22
CA THR A 158 -0.47 -0.16 8.15
C THR A 158 -1.73 0.25 7.40
N GLY A 159 -1.67 0.33 6.07
CA GLY A 159 -2.86 0.42 5.22
C GLY A 159 -3.34 -0.98 4.84
N ILE A 160 -4.57 -1.32 5.19
CA ILE A 160 -5.24 -2.56 4.78
C ILE A 160 -6.19 -2.20 3.65
N LEU A 161 -6.00 -2.78 2.46
CA LEU A 161 -6.83 -2.51 1.29
C LEU A 161 -7.54 -3.78 0.82
N ILE A 162 -8.86 -3.78 0.91
CA ILE A 162 -9.73 -4.88 0.45
C ILE A 162 -10.09 -4.63 -1.01
N ILE A 163 -9.84 -5.58 -1.90
CA ILE A 163 -10.03 -5.39 -3.34
C ILE A 163 -11.09 -6.35 -3.88
N ASN A 164 -12.11 -5.80 -4.53
CA ASN A 164 -13.11 -6.57 -5.28
C ASN A 164 -13.02 -6.25 -6.80
N THR A 165 -13.68 -7.03 -7.66
CA THR A 165 -13.59 -6.88 -9.12
C THR A 165 -14.08 -5.50 -9.55
N GLY A 166 -15.23 -5.09 -9.02
CA GLY A 166 -15.81 -3.78 -9.26
C GLY A 166 -17.08 -3.78 -10.08
N THR A 167 -17.68 -2.61 -10.18
CA THR A 167 -19.06 -2.39 -10.62
C THR A 167 -19.17 -1.00 -11.28
N PRO A 168 -20.14 -0.73 -12.15
CA PRO A 168 -20.36 0.63 -12.65
C PRO A 168 -20.83 1.59 -11.54
N LYS A 169 -20.57 2.89 -11.73
CA LYS A 169 -21.03 3.94 -10.81
C LYS A 169 -22.57 4.00 -10.71
N SER A 170 -23.27 3.77 -11.80
CA SER A 170 -24.73 3.69 -11.87
C SER A 170 -25.14 2.64 -12.90
N TYR A 171 -26.42 2.24 -12.91
CA TYR A 171 -26.98 1.42 -13.99
C TYR A 171 -27.22 2.21 -15.30
N GLY A 172 -26.80 3.49 -15.37
CA GLY A 172 -26.88 4.31 -16.56
C GLY A 172 -25.93 3.85 -17.67
N TYR A 173 -26.34 4.06 -18.92
CA TYR A 173 -25.60 3.60 -20.11
C TYR A 173 -24.13 4.03 -20.12
N TRP A 174 -23.84 5.30 -19.81
CA TRP A 174 -22.48 5.85 -19.90
C TRP A 174 -21.53 5.31 -18.82
N ASP A 175 -22.03 5.11 -17.59
CA ASP A 175 -21.25 4.54 -16.50
C ASP A 175 -20.98 3.06 -16.75
N LEU A 176 -21.97 2.31 -17.23
CA LEU A 176 -21.80 0.94 -17.69
C LEU A 176 -20.80 0.83 -18.83
N ARG A 177 -20.88 1.72 -19.83
CA ARG A 177 -19.95 1.73 -20.95
C ARG A 177 -18.52 2.00 -20.48
N ARG A 178 -18.32 2.92 -19.53
CA ARG A 178 -17.01 3.25 -18.96
C ARG A 178 -16.42 2.07 -18.20
N TYR A 179 -17.21 1.48 -17.30
CA TYR A 179 -16.83 0.29 -16.54
C TYR A 179 -16.49 -0.89 -17.45
N LEU A 180 -17.37 -1.24 -18.40
CA LEU A 180 -17.14 -2.34 -19.33
C LEU A 180 -15.93 -2.09 -20.24
N LYS A 181 -15.66 -0.83 -20.62
CA LYS A 181 -14.46 -0.47 -21.38
C LYS A 181 -13.22 -0.78 -20.58
N GLU A 182 -13.16 -0.40 -19.31
CA GLU A 182 -12.02 -0.65 -18.43
C GLU A 182 -11.83 -2.16 -18.22
N PHE A 183 -12.87 -2.84 -17.75
CA PHE A 183 -12.86 -4.27 -17.44
C PHE A 183 -12.48 -5.13 -18.64
N LEU A 184 -13.14 -4.93 -19.78
CA LEU A 184 -12.90 -5.74 -20.98
C LEU A 184 -11.66 -5.30 -21.77
N SER A 185 -10.98 -4.21 -21.40
CA SER A 185 -9.69 -3.85 -22.00
C SER A 185 -8.50 -4.52 -21.30
N ASP A 186 -8.72 -5.11 -20.12
CA ASP A 186 -7.68 -5.80 -19.36
C ASP A 186 -7.31 -7.14 -20.02
N GLN A 187 -6.01 -7.34 -20.28
CA GLN A 187 -5.51 -8.56 -20.91
C GLN A 187 -5.51 -9.77 -19.96
N ARG A 188 -5.63 -9.56 -18.65
CA ARG A 188 -5.90 -10.64 -17.69
C ARG A 188 -7.30 -11.22 -17.87
N VAL A 189 -8.25 -10.41 -18.32
CA VAL A 189 -9.65 -10.80 -18.58
C VAL A 189 -9.80 -11.36 -19.99
N ILE A 190 -9.24 -10.68 -20.99
CA ILE A 190 -9.31 -11.07 -22.40
C ILE A 190 -7.89 -11.17 -22.99
N GLU A 191 -7.38 -12.40 -23.12
CA GLU A 191 -6.05 -12.69 -23.69
C GLU A 191 -5.95 -12.52 -25.23
N VAL A 192 -7.01 -12.05 -25.89
CA VAL A 192 -6.96 -11.78 -27.33
C VAL A 192 -6.10 -10.56 -27.58
N SER A 193 -5.28 -10.59 -28.64
CA SER A 193 -4.43 -9.43 -28.97
C SER A 193 -5.28 -8.17 -29.13
N LYS A 194 -4.78 -7.04 -28.60
CA LYS A 194 -5.48 -5.75 -28.64
C LYS A 194 -5.89 -5.34 -30.07
N PHE A 195 -5.07 -5.68 -31.06
CA PHE A 195 -5.34 -5.42 -32.47
C PHE A 195 -6.65 -6.07 -32.97
N ILE A 196 -6.93 -7.31 -32.54
CA ILE A 196 -8.17 -8.02 -32.90
C ILE A 196 -9.30 -7.63 -31.96
N TRP A 197 -9.01 -7.53 -30.66
CA TRP A 197 -10.03 -7.33 -29.64
C TRP A 197 -10.60 -5.91 -29.62
N TYR A 198 -9.79 -4.87 -29.84
CA TYR A 198 -10.28 -3.49 -29.76
C TYR A 198 -11.34 -3.18 -30.82
N PRO A 199 -11.21 -3.57 -32.11
CA PRO A 199 -12.31 -3.47 -33.06
C PRO A 199 -13.60 -4.14 -32.54
N ILE A 200 -13.50 -5.35 -31.98
CA ILE A 200 -14.67 -6.06 -31.44
C ILE A 200 -15.29 -5.30 -30.25
N LEU A 201 -14.44 -4.87 -29.31
CA LEU A 201 -14.83 -4.17 -28.10
C LEU A 201 -15.53 -2.85 -28.42
N TYR A 202 -14.91 -2.00 -29.24
CA TYR A 202 -15.39 -0.65 -29.50
C TYR A 202 -16.56 -0.59 -30.48
N LEU A 203 -16.61 -1.49 -31.49
CA LEU A 203 -17.63 -1.46 -32.53
C LEU A 203 -18.88 -2.27 -32.19
N PHE A 204 -18.76 -3.35 -31.41
CA PHE A 204 -19.91 -4.24 -31.14
C PHE A 204 -20.25 -4.34 -29.65
N VAL A 205 -19.25 -4.58 -28.80
CA VAL A 205 -19.52 -4.85 -27.37
C VAL A 205 -19.97 -3.59 -26.63
N LEU A 206 -19.18 -2.51 -26.67
CA LEU A 206 -19.48 -1.28 -25.93
C LEU A 206 -20.74 -0.56 -26.43
N PRO A 207 -21.11 -0.57 -27.72
CA PRO A 207 -22.37 0.03 -28.16
C PRO A 207 -23.61 -0.74 -27.67
N ILE A 208 -23.55 -2.07 -27.60
CA ILE A 208 -24.73 -2.93 -27.39
C ILE A 208 -24.86 -3.42 -25.95
N ARG A 209 -23.77 -3.93 -25.35
CA ARG A 209 -23.81 -4.62 -24.04
C ARG A 209 -24.31 -3.74 -22.89
N PRO A 210 -23.95 -2.44 -22.78
CA PRO A 210 -24.45 -1.58 -21.70
C PRO A 210 -25.99 -1.47 -21.70
N PHE A 211 -26.64 -1.41 -22.87
CA PHE A 211 -28.12 -1.36 -22.94
C PHE A 211 -28.76 -2.61 -22.35
N LYS A 212 -28.21 -3.80 -22.65
CA LYS A 212 -28.71 -5.06 -22.11
C LYS A 212 -28.49 -5.15 -20.60
N LYS A 213 -27.27 -4.83 -20.14
CA LYS A 213 -26.89 -4.94 -18.73
C LYS A 213 -27.51 -3.88 -17.83
N SER A 214 -27.94 -2.73 -18.36
CA SER A 214 -28.61 -1.68 -17.57
C SER A 214 -29.84 -2.20 -16.84
N LYS A 215 -30.65 -3.04 -17.49
CA LYS A 215 -31.84 -3.64 -16.86
C LYS A 215 -31.47 -4.60 -15.72
N CYS A 216 -30.44 -5.41 -15.93
CA CYS A 216 -29.93 -6.36 -14.94
C CYS A 216 -29.38 -5.63 -13.70
N TYR A 217 -28.57 -4.58 -13.86
CA TYR A 217 -28.10 -3.80 -12.72
C TYR A 217 -29.24 -3.06 -12.01
N LYS A 218 -30.24 -2.59 -12.77
CA LYS A 218 -31.40 -1.91 -12.20
C LYS A 218 -32.25 -2.84 -11.33
N SER A 219 -32.39 -4.12 -11.66
CA SER A 219 -33.22 -5.05 -10.89
C SER A 219 -32.68 -5.34 -9.49
N ILE A 220 -31.36 -5.22 -9.29
CA ILE A 220 -30.69 -5.47 -8.02
C ILE A 220 -30.17 -4.20 -7.33
N TRP A 221 -30.49 -3.02 -7.85
CA TRP A 221 -29.92 -1.77 -7.36
C TRP A 221 -30.41 -1.44 -5.95
N ASN A 222 -29.50 -1.04 -5.06
CA ASN A 222 -29.87 -0.48 -3.76
C ASN A 222 -30.33 0.97 -3.95
N VAL A 223 -31.65 1.17 -4.00
CA VAL A 223 -32.26 2.49 -4.23
C VAL A 223 -32.01 3.46 -3.08
N GLU A 224 -31.95 2.98 -1.83
CA GLU A 224 -31.76 3.84 -0.66
C GLU A 224 -30.39 4.50 -0.66
N LYS A 225 -29.34 3.74 -1.02
CA LYS A 225 -27.95 4.23 -1.06
C LYS A 225 -27.51 4.70 -2.44
N ASP A 226 -28.34 4.51 -3.47
CA ASP A 226 -28.02 4.70 -4.89
C ASP A 226 -26.73 3.96 -5.32
N GLU A 227 -26.67 2.67 -5.00
CA GLU A 227 -25.47 1.84 -5.16
C GLU A 227 -25.78 0.44 -5.68
N SER A 228 -24.79 -0.20 -6.30
CA SER A 228 -24.88 -1.64 -6.54
C SER A 228 -24.70 -2.40 -5.21
N PRO A 229 -25.25 -3.63 -5.08
CA PRO A 229 -25.05 -4.45 -3.90
C PRO A 229 -23.57 -4.65 -3.55
N LEU A 230 -22.74 -4.90 -4.57
CA LEU A 230 -21.29 -5.06 -4.42
C LEU A 230 -20.65 -3.84 -3.74
N LEU A 231 -21.07 -2.64 -4.11
CA LEU A 231 -20.56 -1.39 -3.53
C LEU A 231 -21.05 -1.20 -2.10
N THR A 232 -22.36 -1.34 -1.87
CA THR A 232 -22.93 -1.23 -0.53
C THR A 232 -22.28 -2.21 0.45
N ILE A 233 -22.10 -3.47 0.04
CA ILE A 233 -21.54 -4.52 0.90
C ILE A 233 -20.03 -4.33 1.08
N SER A 234 -19.27 -3.95 0.04
CA SER A 234 -17.82 -3.69 0.17
C SER A 234 -17.54 -2.58 1.19
N ARG A 235 -18.35 -1.52 1.21
CA ARG A 235 -18.25 -0.49 2.25
C ARG A 235 -18.57 -1.04 3.64
N SER A 236 -19.66 -1.80 3.76
CA SER A 236 -20.06 -2.41 5.04
C SER A 236 -18.98 -3.34 5.60
N GLN A 237 -18.35 -4.15 4.74
CA GLN A 237 -17.22 -5.00 5.11
C GLN A 237 -16.05 -4.18 5.64
N ARG A 238 -15.68 -3.09 4.95
CA ARG A 238 -14.61 -2.19 5.42
C ARG A 238 -14.92 -1.65 6.82
N ASP A 239 -16.13 -1.14 7.03
CA ASP A 239 -16.55 -0.56 8.31
C ASP A 239 -16.47 -1.60 9.43
N LYS A 240 -17.07 -2.79 9.23
CA LYS A 240 -17.06 -3.87 10.22
C LYS A 240 -15.66 -4.44 10.49
N ILE A 241 -14.80 -4.55 9.48
CA ILE A 241 -13.41 -4.97 9.67
C ILE A 241 -12.64 -3.93 10.48
N PHE A 242 -12.83 -2.63 10.22
CA PHE A 242 -12.20 -1.58 11.00
C PHE A 242 -12.62 -1.65 12.47
N ASP A 243 -13.92 -1.80 12.74
CA ASP A 243 -14.45 -1.89 14.10
C ASP A 243 -13.90 -3.12 14.83
N LYS A 244 -13.92 -4.29 14.18
CA LYS A 244 -13.42 -5.54 14.77
C LYS A 244 -11.92 -5.49 15.04
N LEU A 245 -11.11 -5.11 14.05
CA LEU A 245 -9.66 -5.00 14.22
C LEU A 245 -9.28 -3.96 15.27
N SER A 246 -10.05 -2.88 15.44
CA SER A 246 -9.77 -1.86 16.47
C SER A 246 -9.82 -2.44 17.89
N SER A 247 -10.53 -3.55 18.09
CA SER A 247 -10.57 -4.28 19.36
C SER A 247 -9.46 -5.34 19.51
N GLU A 248 -8.88 -5.81 18.40
CA GLU A 248 -7.93 -6.92 18.36
C GLU A 248 -6.46 -6.45 18.27
N ILE A 249 -6.18 -5.35 17.56
CA ILE A 249 -4.81 -4.91 17.27
C ILE A 249 -4.49 -3.54 17.88
N THR A 250 -3.31 -3.43 18.49
CA THR A 250 -2.82 -2.20 19.14
C THR A 250 -1.93 -1.34 18.22
N THR A 251 -1.48 -1.92 17.10
CA THR A 251 -0.67 -1.22 16.10
C THR A 251 -1.54 -0.22 15.33
N SER A 252 -0.94 0.85 14.81
CA SER A 252 -1.71 1.84 14.05
C SER A 252 -2.04 1.28 12.66
N PHE A 253 -3.30 1.36 12.25
CA PHE A 253 -3.74 0.93 10.94
C PHE A 253 -4.83 1.85 10.38
N ALA A 254 -5.13 1.68 9.09
CA ALA A 254 -6.34 2.15 8.44
C ALA A 254 -6.85 1.04 7.52
N VAL A 255 -8.16 0.94 7.36
CA VAL A 255 -8.80 -0.01 6.45
C VAL A 255 -9.53 0.79 5.38
N ASP A 256 -9.30 0.43 4.12
CA ASP A 256 -10.01 0.97 2.98
C ASP A 256 -10.39 -0.18 2.03
N TRP A 257 -11.23 0.11 1.06
CA TRP A 257 -11.64 -0.84 0.04
C TRP A 257 -11.45 -0.23 -1.35
N ALA A 258 -11.30 -1.08 -2.36
CA ALA A 258 -11.14 -0.64 -3.73
C ALA A 258 -11.76 -1.62 -4.72
N PHE A 259 -12.13 -1.09 -5.88
CA PHE A 259 -12.43 -1.90 -7.04
C PHE A 259 -11.25 -1.96 -8.00
N ARG A 260 -11.04 -3.13 -8.58
CA ARG A 260 -10.09 -3.29 -9.69
C ARG A 260 -10.54 -2.50 -10.91
N TYR A 261 -11.84 -2.46 -11.19
CA TYR A 261 -12.45 -1.73 -12.31
C TYR A 261 -13.63 -0.86 -11.83
N GLY A 262 -13.74 0.39 -12.30
CA GLY A 262 -14.84 1.29 -11.94
C GLY A 262 -14.47 2.36 -10.91
N PRO A 263 -15.46 2.93 -10.19
CA PRO A 263 -15.23 3.97 -9.20
C PRO A 263 -14.52 3.41 -7.97
N HIS A 264 -13.95 4.28 -7.13
CA HIS A 264 -13.26 3.86 -5.90
C HIS A 264 -12.11 2.89 -6.21
N ASN A 265 -11.23 3.28 -7.15
CA ASN A 265 -10.22 2.40 -7.74
C ASN A 265 -8.96 2.26 -6.86
N ILE A 266 -8.17 1.22 -7.12
CA ILE A 266 -6.96 0.89 -6.34
C ILE A 266 -5.97 2.07 -6.26
N GLU A 267 -5.75 2.82 -7.35
CA GLU A 267 -4.78 3.95 -7.37
C GLU A 267 -5.23 5.09 -6.46
N GLU A 268 -6.50 5.48 -6.54
CA GLU A 268 -7.10 6.49 -5.67
C GLU A 268 -6.92 6.10 -4.18
N ARG A 269 -7.17 4.83 -3.87
CA ARG A 269 -7.28 4.35 -2.50
C ARG A 269 -5.94 4.10 -1.83
N ILE A 270 -4.97 3.61 -2.59
CA ILE A 270 -3.57 3.57 -2.14
C ILE A 270 -3.06 4.98 -1.84
N ASN A 271 -3.30 5.95 -2.73
CA ASN A 271 -2.84 7.33 -2.51
C ASN A 271 -3.52 7.99 -1.30
N ALA A 272 -4.79 7.70 -1.06
CA ALA A 272 -5.48 8.17 0.14
C ALA A 272 -4.89 7.58 1.43
N LEU A 273 -4.66 6.26 1.47
CA LEU A 273 -4.00 5.59 2.60
C LEU A 273 -2.59 6.16 2.86
N ILE A 274 -1.80 6.42 1.80
CA ILE A 274 -0.49 7.09 1.92
C ILE A 274 -0.65 8.49 2.53
N SER A 275 -1.66 9.25 2.09
CA SER A 275 -1.95 10.60 2.60
C SER A 275 -2.36 10.59 4.07
N GLU A 276 -2.96 9.49 4.55
CA GLU A 276 -3.26 9.24 5.96
C GLU A 276 -2.05 8.75 6.79
N GLY A 277 -0.86 8.69 6.19
CA GLY A 277 0.38 8.28 6.86
C GLY A 277 0.66 6.78 6.82
N CYS A 278 -0.10 5.98 6.07
CA CYS A 278 0.20 4.56 5.90
C CYS A 278 1.51 4.38 5.12
N ASN A 279 2.44 3.61 5.69
CA ASN A 279 3.77 3.41 5.12
C ASN A 279 4.13 1.94 4.87
N ARG A 280 3.16 1.04 5.02
CA ARG A 280 3.20 -0.40 4.75
C ARG A 280 1.80 -0.87 4.42
N PHE A 281 1.66 -1.85 3.53
CA PHE A 281 0.37 -2.25 2.97
C PHE A 281 0.11 -3.74 3.07
N ILE A 282 -1.10 -4.10 3.51
CA ILE A 282 -1.68 -5.43 3.39
C ILE A 282 -2.79 -5.32 2.36
N ILE A 283 -2.69 -6.09 1.28
CA ILE A 283 -3.70 -6.15 0.23
C ILE A 283 -4.47 -7.44 0.38
N LEU A 284 -5.79 -7.35 0.48
CA LEU A 284 -6.71 -8.47 0.52
C LEU A 284 -7.53 -8.52 -0.78
N PRO A 285 -7.08 -9.23 -1.82
CA PRO A 285 -7.96 -9.57 -2.94
C PRO A 285 -9.07 -10.47 -2.43
N LEU A 286 -10.32 -10.01 -2.50
CA LEU A 286 -11.48 -10.69 -1.93
C LEU A 286 -12.02 -11.77 -2.88
N PHE A 287 -11.11 -12.64 -3.32
CA PHE A 287 -11.33 -13.75 -4.24
C PHE A 287 -10.73 -15.01 -3.60
N PRO A 288 -11.54 -15.93 -3.05
CA PRO A 288 -11.00 -17.08 -2.32
C PRO A 288 -10.13 -17.97 -3.22
N GLN A 289 -10.57 -18.24 -4.45
CA GLN A 289 -9.82 -18.99 -5.45
C GLN A 289 -8.94 -18.05 -6.29
N TYR A 290 -7.72 -18.50 -6.62
CA TYR A 290 -6.88 -17.76 -7.54
C TYR A 290 -7.49 -17.84 -8.93
N GLY A 291 -7.66 -16.70 -9.58
CA GLY A 291 -7.87 -16.62 -11.02
C GLY A 291 -6.97 -15.54 -11.60
N GLN A 292 -6.48 -15.76 -12.82
CA GLN A 292 -5.70 -14.75 -13.55
C GLN A 292 -6.46 -13.42 -13.65
N ALA A 293 -7.75 -13.48 -13.98
CA ALA A 293 -8.60 -12.31 -14.20
C ALA A 293 -8.99 -11.59 -12.90
N THR A 294 -8.86 -12.25 -11.74
CA THR A 294 -9.27 -11.74 -10.41
C THR A 294 -8.04 -11.35 -9.60
N VAL A 295 -7.43 -12.30 -8.88
CA VAL A 295 -6.23 -12.09 -8.05
C VAL A 295 -5.08 -11.55 -8.92
N GLY A 296 -4.83 -12.17 -10.07
CA GLY A 296 -3.78 -11.71 -10.98
C GLY A 296 -3.98 -10.27 -11.45
N GLY A 297 -5.20 -9.92 -11.86
CA GLY A 297 -5.57 -8.56 -12.28
C GLY A 297 -5.48 -7.52 -11.16
N ALA A 298 -5.88 -7.88 -9.94
CA ALA A 298 -5.73 -7.02 -8.76
C ALA A 298 -4.25 -6.75 -8.43
N CYS A 299 -3.43 -7.81 -8.43
CA CYS A 299 -1.99 -7.71 -8.19
C CYS A 299 -1.29 -6.84 -9.24
N ASP A 300 -1.56 -7.07 -10.53
CA ASP A 300 -0.98 -6.27 -11.62
C ASP A 300 -1.22 -4.77 -11.42
N GLU A 301 -2.44 -4.39 -11.01
CA GLU A 301 -2.79 -3.00 -10.77
C GLU A 301 -2.07 -2.40 -9.56
N VAL A 302 -2.02 -3.14 -8.44
CA VAL A 302 -1.24 -2.72 -7.26
C VAL A 302 0.21 -2.50 -7.65
N TYR A 303 0.84 -3.44 -8.36
CA TYR A 303 2.24 -3.32 -8.78
C TYR A 303 2.45 -2.14 -9.74
N ARG A 304 1.53 -1.91 -10.68
CA ARG A 304 1.55 -0.75 -11.58
C ARG A 304 1.57 0.57 -10.80
N ILE A 305 0.81 0.66 -9.71
CA ILE A 305 0.78 1.84 -8.85
C ILE A 305 2.10 1.96 -8.07
N MET A 306 2.61 0.86 -7.50
CA MET A 306 3.89 0.86 -6.78
C MET A 306 5.04 1.36 -7.67
N LEU A 307 5.07 1.00 -8.96
CA LEU A 307 6.08 1.49 -9.92
C LEU A 307 6.10 3.02 -10.08
N LYS A 308 4.98 3.71 -9.81
CA LYS A 308 4.88 5.17 -9.89
C LYS A 308 5.35 5.87 -8.61
N LEU A 309 5.36 5.17 -7.48
CA LEU A 309 5.70 5.76 -6.19
C LEU A 309 7.21 5.95 -6.04
N ARG A 310 7.63 7.13 -5.54
CA ARG A 310 9.04 7.41 -5.21
C ARG A 310 9.52 6.58 -4.01
N TYR A 311 8.67 6.46 -3.00
CA TYR A 311 8.85 5.54 -1.88
C TYR A 311 7.87 4.39 -2.05
N GLN A 312 8.38 3.18 -2.27
CA GLN A 312 7.56 1.98 -2.33
C GLN A 312 7.43 1.41 -0.91
N PRO A 313 6.24 1.46 -0.30
CA PRO A 313 6.02 0.91 1.02
C PRO A 313 6.13 -0.63 1.00
N PRO A 314 6.55 -1.28 2.10
CA PRO A 314 6.48 -2.73 2.23
C PRO A 314 5.07 -3.23 1.94
N LEU A 315 4.98 -4.31 1.15
CA LEU A 315 3.74 -4.81 0.60
C LEU A 315 3.59 -6.30 0.93
N ARG A 316 2.43 -6.67 1.50
CA ARG A 316 1.99 -8.07 1.65
C ARG A 316 0.69 -8.23 0.89
N ILE A 317 0.62 -9.20 -0.01
CA ILE A 317 -0.60 -9.57 -0.71
C ILE A 317 -1.06 -10.90 -0.12
N ILE A 318 -2.27 -10.92 0.43
CA ILE A 318 -2.85 -12.11 1.02
C ILE A 318 -3.06 -13.15 -0.09
N PRO A 319 -2.56 -14.39 0.09
CA PRO A 319 -2.70 -15.43 -0.91
C PRO A 319 -4.17 -15.90 -1.02
N PRO A 320 -4.51 -16.63 -2.10
CA PRO A 320 -5.79 -17.30 -2.23
C PRO A 320 -6.10 -18.14 -0.98
N TYR A 321 -7.32 -18.01 -0.44
CA TYR A 321 -7.73 -18.60 0.83
C TYR A 321 -8.85 -19.65 0.69
N TYR A 322 -9.06 -20.18 -0.52
CA TYR A 322 -10.07 -21.20 -0.85
C TYR A 322 -9.99 -22.47 0.00
N GLY A 323 -8.81 -22.83 0.50
CA GLY A 323 -8.59 -23.98 1.40
C GLY A 323 -8.43 -23.61 2.87
N SER A 324 -8.61 -22.34 3.24
CA SER A 324 -8.51 -21.90 4.64
C SER A 324 -9.61 -22.58 5.48
N PRO A 325 -9.29 -23.23 6.61
CA PRO A 325 -10.29 -23.88 7.46
C PRO A 325 -11.45 -22.96 7.85
N LYS A 326 -11.17 -21.69 8.13
CA LYS A 326 -12.21 -20.72 8.51
C LYS A 326 -13.09 -20.29 7.33
N TYR A 327 -12.53 -20.26 6.12
CA TYR A 327 -13.33 -20.02 4.92
C TYR A 327 -14.23 -21.22 4.60
N ILE A 328 -13.70 -22.44 4.71
CA ILE A 328 -14.48 -23.68 4.55
C ILE A 328 -15.61 -23.74 5.58
N GLN A 329 -15.31 -23.41 6.85
CA GLN A 329 -16.32 -23.30 7.89
C GLN A 329 -17.37 -22.24 7.56
N ALA A 330 -16.97 -21.02 7.20
CA ALA A 330 -17.90 -19.93 6.91
C ALA A 330 -18.87 -20.30 5.78
N ILE A 331 -18.38 -20.90 4.69
CA ILE A 331 -19.23 -21.39 3.61
C ILE A 331 -20.09 -22.57 4.07
N GLY A 332 -19.50 -23.55 4.77
CA GLY A 332 -20.20 -24.70 5.30
C GLY A 332 -21.37 -24.34 6.21
N ASP A 333 -21.19 -23.35 7.08
CA ASP A 333 -22.23 -22.83 7.97
C ASP A 333 -23.40 -22.23 7.18
N THR A 334 -23.14 -21.49 6.10
CA THR A 334 -24.22 -20.97 5.23
C THR A 334 -25.01 -22.09 4.55
N VAL A 335 -24.34 -23.19 4.17
CA VAL A 335 -24.99 -24.38 3.60
C VAL A 335 -25.81 -25.11 4.66
N LEU A 336 -25.25 -25.32 5.86
CA LEU A 336 -25.93 -25.99 6.97
C LEU A 336 -27.24 -25.30 7.37
N VAL A 337 -27.27 -23.96 7.36
CA VAL A 337 -28.51 -23.19 7.60
C VAL A 337 -29.62 -23.62 6.63
N LYS A 338 -29.30 -23.83 5.36
CA LYS A 338 -30.28 -24.25 4.34
C LYS A 338 -30.64 -25.74 4.45
N LEU A 339 -29.75 -26.57 4.99
CA LEU A 339 -29.98 -28.00 5.20
C LEU A 339 -30.66 -28.34 6.55
N THR A 340 -31.03 -27.36 7.37
CA THR A 340 -31.77 -27.61 8.62
C THR A 340 -33.06 -28.42 8.39
N LYS A 341 -33.44 -29.27 9.36
CA LYS A 341 -34.63 -30.14 9.30
C LYS A 341 -35.96 -29.41 9.08
N SER A 342 -36.02 -28.13 9.46
CA SER A 342 -37.19 -27.27 9.24
C SER A 342 -37.38 -26.89 7.77
N ASN A 343 -36.34 -27.00 6.95
CA ASN A 343 -36.39 -26.68 5.52
C ASN A 343 -36.74 -27.91 4.69
N THR A 344 -37.27 -27.66 3.49
CA THR A 344 -37.48 -28.71 2.48
C THR A 344 -36.13 -29.32 2.10
N PRO A 345 -35.96 -30.66 2.17
CA PRO A 345 -34.73 -31.31 1.74
C PRO A 345 -34.37 -30.93 0.29
N LEU A 346 -33.10 -30.66 0.03
CA LEU A 346 -32.59 -30.47 -1.32
C LEU A 346 -32.37 -31.84 -1.97
N GLU A 347 -32.67 -31.96 -3.26
CA GLU A 347 -32.27 -33.13 -4.05
C GLU A 347 -30.87 -32.92 -4.64
N VAL A 348 -30.61 -31.70 -5.10
CA VAL A 348 -29.34 -31.29 -5.69
C VAL A 348 -28.88 -29.97 -5.08
N LEU A 349 -27.59 -29.84 -4.80
CA LEU A 349 -26.95 -28.57 -4.44
C LEU A 349 -25.80 -28.30 -5.43
N LEU A 350 -25.94 -27.21 -6.18
CA LEU A 350 -24.94 -26.76 -7.15
C LEU A 350 -23.96 -25.80 -6.49
N PHE A 351 -22.68 -26.14 -6.54
CA PHE A 351 -21.58 -25.21 -6.33
C PHE A 351 -21.26 -24.58 -7.67
N SER A 352 -21.86 -23.43 -7.96
CA SER A 352 -21.68 -22.69 -9.22
C SER A 352 -20.56 -21.67 -9.07
N TYR A 353 -19.47 -21.80 -9.82
CA TYR A 353 -18.37 -20.82 -9.81
C TYR A 353 -18.45 -19.95 -11.06
N HIS A 354 -17.98 -18.70 -11.00
CA HIS A 354 -17.86 -17.91 -12.22
C HIS A 354 -16.91 -18.63 -13.18
N GLY A 355 -17.34 -18.92 -14.41
CA GLY A 355 -16.52 -19.69 -15.35
C GLY A 355 -15.28 -18.93 -15.83
N ILE A 356 -14.36 -19.68 -16.44
CA ILE A 356 -13.26 -19.12 -17.25
C ILE A 356 -13.15 -19.88 -18.58
N PRO A 357 -12.59 -19.28 -19.64
CA PRO A 357 -12.27 -20.01 -20.86
C PRO A 357 -11.41 -21.24 -20.58
N LEU A 358 -11.76 -22.39 -21.16
CA LEU A 358 -11.02 -23.65 -20.99
C LEU A 358 -9.54 -23.47 -21.36
N LYS A 359 -9.27 -22.69 -22.40
CA LYS A 359 -7.91 -22.37 -22.86
C LYS A 359 -7.06 -21.69 -21.77
N TYR A 360 -7.65 -20.90 -20.88
CA TYR A 360 -6.90 -20.20 -19.82
C TYR A 360 -6.49 -21.20 -18.74
N SER A 361 -7.42 -22.09 -18.35
CA SER A 361 -7.10 -23.20 -17.45
C SER A 361 -6.03 -24.13 -18.04
N GLN A 362 -6.14 -24.50 -19.32
CA GLN A 362 -5.13 -25.30 -20.03
C GLN A 362 -3.75 -24.64 -20.13
N LYS A 363 -3.67 -23.31 -20.02
CA LYS A 363 -2.41 -22.55 -19.98
C LYS A 363 -1.83 -22.43 -18.56
N GLY A 364 -2.47 -23.02 -17.57
CA GLY A 364 -1.97 -23.06 -16.19
C GLY A 364 -2.70 -22.14 -15.21
N ASP A 365 -3.84 -21.54 -15.57
CA ASP A 365 -4.70 -20.91 -14.56
C ASP A 365 -5.30 -21.99 -13.63
N PRO A 366 -4.96 -22.00 -12.33
CA PRO A 366 -5.36 -23.05 -11.40
C PRO A 366 -6.81 -22.91 -10.89
N TYR A 367 -7.53 -21.85 -11.30
CA TYR A 367 -8.86 -21.53 -10.79
C TYR A 367 -9.83 -22.73 -10.73
N GLY A 368 -9.94 -23.50 -11.82
CA GLY A 368 -10.81 -24.67 -11.86
C GLY A 368 -10.46 -25.73 -10.81
N HIS A 369 -9.17 -25.95 -10.55
CA HIS A 369 -8.72 -26.87 -9.50
C HIS A 369 -9.10 -26.33 -8.11
N HIS A 370 -8.91 -25.04 -7.86
CA HIS A 370 -9.28 -24.41 -6.59
C HIS A 370 -10.79 -24.47 -6.33
N CYS A 371 -11.61 -24.37 -7.39
CA CYS A 371 -13.06 -24.53 -7.32
C CYS A 371 -13.45 -25.94 -6.88
N HIS A 372 -12.88 -26.97 -7.52
CA HIS A 372 -13.13 -28.37 -7.14
C HIS A 372 -12.70 -28.67 -5.71
N GLU A 373 -11.54 -28.16 -5.28
CA GLU A 373 -11.05 -28.35 -3.91
C GLU A 373 -11.97 -27.65 -2.90
N THR A 374 -12.45 -26.44 -3.19
CA THR A 374 -13.42 -25.75 -2.33
C THR A 374 -14.69 -26.57 -2.16
N THR A 375 -15.28 -27.06 -3.26
CA THR A 375 -16.50 -27.89 -3.19
C THR A 375 -16.26 -29.13 -2.35
N LYS A 376 -15.13 -29.81 -2.55
CA LYS A 376 -14.75 -31.00 -1.78
C LYS A 376 -14.65 -30.71 -0.29
N LEU A 377 -13.84 -29.72 0.10
CA LEU A 377 -13.60 -29.38 1.51
C LEU A 377 -14.88 -28.91 2.22
N VAL A 378 -15.72 -28.10 1.56
CA VAL A 378 -17.01 -27.70 2.13
C VAL A 378 -17.94 -28.90 2.28
N THR A 379 -17.99 -29.80 1.29
CA THR A 379 -18.82 -31.01 1.35
C THR A 379 -18.39 -31.91 2.51
N GLU A 380 -17.08 -32.14 2.68
CA GLU A 380 -16.52 -32.91 3.79
C GLU A 380 -16.84 -32.28 5.15
N TYR A 381 -16.69 -30.95 5.28
CA TYR A 381 -17.06 -30.22 6.49
C TYR A 381 -18.54 -30.36 6.83
N VAL A 382 -19.43 -30.10 5.85
CA VAL A 382 -20.89 -30.19 6.03
C VAL A 382 -21.32 -31.61 6.38
N GLN A 383 -20.79 -32.62 5.69
CA GLN A 383 -21.09 -34.03 5.95
C GLN A 383 -20.70 -34.41 7.39
N ASN A 384 -19.50 -34.03 7.84
CA ASN A 384 -19.05 -34.31 9.20
C ASN A 384 -19.98 -33.68 10.25
N ILE A 385 -20.48 -32.46 10.04
CA ILE A 385 -21.44 -31.85 10.98
C ILE A 385 -22.78 -32.60 10.97
N ILE A 386 -23.29 -32.97 9.79
CA ILE A 386 -24.55 -33.73 9.66
C ILE A 386 -24.44 -35.10 10.35
N ASP A 387 -23.31 -35.79 10.21
CA ASP A 387 -23.08 -37.11 10.83
C ASP A 387 -23.05 -37.04 12.35
N ASN A 388 -22.56 -35.92 12.91
CA ASN A 388 -22.53 -35.68 14.36
C ASN A 388 -23.88 -35.16 14.92
N GLU A 389 -24.70 -34.49 14.11
CA GLU A 389 -26.00 -33.93 14.51
C GLU A 389 -27.17 -34.34 13.58
N PRO A 390 -27.41 -35.64 13.32
CA PRO A 390 -28.34 -36.09 12.27
C PRO A 390 -29.81 -35.75 12.54
N SER A 391 -30.18 -35.44 13.79
CA SER A 391 -31.53 -35.01 14.17
C SER A 391 -31.81 -33.55 13.80
N LYS A 392 -30.79 -32.74 13.52
CA LYS A 392 -30.91 -31.30 13.26
C LYS A 392 -30.91 -30.95 11.78
N TYR A 393 -30.29 -31.79 10.94
CA TYR A 393 -30.10 -31.52 9.52
C TYR A 393 -30.72 -32.60 8.63
N ASN A 394 -31.12 -32.20 7.43
CA ASN A 394 -31.41 -33.10 6.34
C ASN A 394 -30.13 -33.75 5.81
N PRO A 395 -30.19 -34.96 5.23
CA PRO A 395 -29.04 -35.58 4.59
C PRO A 395 -28.45 -34.69 3.50
N ILE A 396 -27.16 -34.87 3.23
CA ILE A 396 -26.49 -34.13 2.15
C ILE A 396 -27.20 -34.44 0.80
N PRO A 397 -27.53 -33.43 -0.01
CA PRO A 397 -28.06 -33.64 -1.35
C PRO A 397 -26.98 -34.14 -2.31
N TYR A 398 -27.36 -34.44 -3.56
CA TYR A 398 -26.37 -34.65 -4.61
C TYR A 398 -25.62 -33.34 -4.90
N ILE A 399 -24.29 -33.39 -4.80
CA ILE A 399 -23.42 -32.22 -4.98
C ILE A 399 -22.84 -32.20 -6.39
N MET A 400 -22.89 -31.04 -7.06
CA MET A 400 -22.24 -30.84 -8.35
C MET A 400 -21.52 -29.50 -8.44
N THR A 401 -20.27 -29.51 -8.91
CA THR A 401 -19.56 -28.30 -9.31
C THR A 401 -19.94 -27.91 -10.74
N THR A 402 -20.34 -26.65 -10.94
CA THR A 402 -20.75 -26.10 -12.23
C THR A 402 -20.13 -24.73 -12.46
N TYR A 403 -20.21 -24.20 -13.68
CA TYR A 403 -19.62 -22.90 -14.04
C TYR A 403 -20.63 -21.98 -14.73
N SER A 404 -20.75 -20.74 -14.27
CA SER A 404 -21.71 -19.73 -14.74
C SER A 404 -21.03 -18.54 -15.46
N SER A 405 -21.82 -17.55 -15.88
CA SER A 405 -21.35 -16.25 -16.40
C SER A 405 -20.39 -16.34 -17.60
N ARG A 406 -20.60 -17.33 -18.49
CA ARG A 406 -19.79 -17.50 -19.71
C ARG A 406 -19.92 -16.31 -20.67
N PHE A 407 -18.82 -15.91 -21.29
CA PHE A 407 -18.77 -14.80 -22.25
C PHE A 407 -18.06 -15.15 -23.57
N GLY A 408 -18.74 -14.83 -24.68
CA GLY A 408 -18.23 -15.04 -26.03
C GLY A 408 -18.39 -16.49 -26.51
N PRO A 409 -17.92 -16.80 -27.74
CA PRO A 409 -18.21 -18.06 -28.42
C PRO A 409 -17.26 -19.21 -28.07
N LYS A 410 -16.19 -18.94 -27.31
CA LYS A 410 -15.19 -19.96 -26.97
C LYS A 410 -15.72 -20.92 -25.93
N GLU A 411 -15.10 -22.08 -25.82
CA GLU A 411 -15.41 -23.03 -24.75
C GLU A 411 -14.88 -22.53 -23.40
N TRP A 412 -15.78 -22.52 -22.42
CA TRP A 412 -15.49 -22.27 -21.01
C TRP A 412 -15.52 -23.58 -20.23
N LEU A 413 -15.01 -23.57 -19.00
CA LEU A 413 -15.11 -24.71 -18.08
C LEU A 413 -16.55 -25.20 -17.97
N LYS A 414 -16.70 -26.52 -17.92
CA LYS A 414 -17.97 -27.24 -17.93
C LYS A 414 -18.10 -28.09 -16.65
N PRO A 415 -19.33 -28.47 -16.26
CA PRO A 415 -20.61 -28.19 -16.93
C PRO A 415 -21.11 -26.75 -16.72
N TYR A 416 -21.88 -26.24 -17.67
CA TYR A 416 -22.45 -24.89 -17.59
C TYR A 416 -23.67 -24.86 -16.66
N THR A 417 -23.70 -23.92 -15.72
CA THR A 417 -24.76 -23.86 -14.70
C THR A 417 -26.15 -23.70 -15.31
N ASP A 418 -26.30 -22.85 -16.33
CA ASP A 418 -27.56 -22.65 -17.04
C ASP A 418 -28.09 -23.94 -17.71
N ASP A 419 -27.21 -24.67 -18.40
CA ASP A 419 -27.53 -25.95 -19.03
C ASP A 419 -27.90 -27.02 -17.97
N VAL A 420 -27.20 -27.05 -16.83
CA VAL A 420 -27.49 -27.98 -15.73
C VAL A 420 -28.84 -27.67 -15.09
N VAL A 421 -29.11 -26.40 -14.76
CA VAL A 421 -30.37 -25.96 -14.15
C VAL A 421 -31.56 -26.29 -15.05
N LYS A 422 -31.44 -26.00 -16.35
CA LYS A 422 -32.46 -26.35 -17.35
C LYS A 422 -32.75 -27.85 -17.36
N ASN A 423 -31.70 -28.68 -17.47
CA ASN A 423 -31.82 -30.13 -17.53
C ASN A 423 -32.43 -30.72 -16.24
N LEU A 424 -32.08 -30.19 -15.08
CA LEU A 424 -32.65 -30.63 -13.80
C LEU A 424 -34.14 -30.28 -13.70
N GLY A 425 -34.51 -29.07 -14.11
CA GLY A 425 -35.91 -28.65 -14.19
C GLY A 425 -36.74 -29.55 -15.12
N GLU A 426 -36.26 -29.78 -16.35
CA GLU A 426 -36.94 -30.63 -17.35
C GLU A 426 -37.07 -32.09 -16.92
N LYS A 427 -36.08 -32.61 -16.16
CA LYS A 427 -36.11 -33.98 -15.60
C LYS A 427 -36.91 -34.10 -14.31
N GLY A 428 -37.55 -33.02 -13.85
CA GLY A 428 -38.48 -33.05 -12.73
C GLY A 428 -37.84 -33.00 -11.35
N CYS A 429 -36.60 -32.52 -11.22
CA CYS A 429 -35.99 -32.23 -9.91
C CYS A 429 -36.92 -31.29 -9.12
N LYS A 430 -37.24 -31.64 -7.87
CA LYS A 430 -38.23 -30.91 -7.07
C LYS A 430 -37.63 -29.85 -6.16
N SER A 431 -36.35 -29.97 -5.82
CA SER A 431 -35.70 -29.10 -4.85
C SER A 431 -34.23 -28.90 -5.20
N LEU A 432 -33.87 -27.69 -5.61
CA LEU A 432 -32.53 -27.31 -6.07
C LEU A 432 -31.96 -26.20 -5.21
N GLY A 433 -30.79 -26.43 -4.63
CA GLY A 433 -29.97 -25.40 -4.02
C GLY A 433 -28.86 -24.92 -4.96
N ILE A 434 -28.47 -23.65 -4.85
CA ILE A 434 -27.30 -23.11 -5.55
C ILE A 434 -26.52 -22.15 -4.65
N ILE A 435 -25.20 -22.28 -4.66
CA ILE A 435 -24.25 -21.38 -3.98
C ILE A 435 -23.14 -20.99 -4.95
N SER A 436 -22.54 -19.81 -4.76
CA SER A 436 -21.36 -19.38 -5.53
C SER A 436 -20.17 -18.98 -4.67
N PRO A 437 -19.33 -19.94 -4.24
CA PRO A 437 -18.23 -19.66 -3.31
C PRO A 437 -17.12 -18.79 -3.91
N SER A 438 -17.03 -18.66 -5.24
CA SER A 438 -16.07 -17.72 -5.84
C SER A 438 -16.36 -16.26 -5.53
N PHE A 439 -17.61 -15.93 -5.21
CA PHE A 439 -17.98 -14.59 -4.80
C PHE A 439 -18.05 -14.53 -3.28
N HIS A 440 -17.07 -13.85 -2.67
CA HIS A 440 -17.15 -13.49 -1.27
C HIS A 440 -18.27 -12.47 -1.01
N THR A 441 -18.65 -11.70 -2.02
CA THR A 441 -19.65 -10.63 -1.95
C THR A 441 -20.59 -10.71 -3.13
N ASP A 442 -21.88 -10.65 -2.85
CA ASP A 442 -22.92 -10.71 -3.85
C ASP A 442 -22.84 -9.54 -4.84
N CYS A 443 -23.14 -9.85 -6.10
CA CYS A 443 -22.99 -8.97 -7.23
C CYS A 443 -24.05 -9.27 -8.29
N LEU A 444 -23.84 -8.74 -9.50
CA LEU A 444 -24.77 -8.97 -10.62
C LEU A 444 -24.85 -10.46 -10.97
N GLU A 445 -23.70 -11.11 -11.05
CA GLU A 445 -23.55 -12.51 -11.43
C GLU A 445 -24.18 -13.45 -10.40
N THR A 446 -24.35 -13.05 -9.15
CA THR A 446 -24.99 -13.89 -8.13
C THR A 446 -26.49 -13.60 -8.02
N TRP A 447 -26.89 -12.35 -7.76
CA TRP A 447 -28.29 -12.02 -7.52
C TRP A 447 -29.13 -12.00 -8.80
N GLU A 448 -28.66 -11.39 -9.88
CA GLU A 448 -29.47 -11.31 -11.10
C GLU A 448 -29.43 -12.62 -11.88
N GLU A 449 -28.23 -13.17 -12.10
CA GLU A 449 -28.06 -14.38 -12.91
C GLU A 449 -28.45 -15.66 -12.14
N LEU A 450 -27.83 -15.95 -10.99
CA LEU A 450 -28.09 -17.21 -10.29
C LEU A 450 -29.41 -17.22 -9.53
N ARG A 451 -29.70 -16.18 -8.73
CA ARG A 451 -30.89 -16.15 -7.88
C ARG A 451 -32.15 -15.89 -8.71
N ASP A 452 -32.16 -14.80 -9.48
CA ASP A 452 -33.38 -14.33 -10.13
C ASP A 452 -33.67 -15.07 -11.45
N ASP A 453 -32.73 -15.05 -12.42
CA ASP A 453 -32.93 -15.65 -13.75
C ASP A 453 -32.96 -17.19 -13.70
N LEU A 454 -31.91 -17.83 -13.17
CA LEU A 454 -31.85 -19.29 -13.08
C LEU A 454 -32.87 -19.87 -12.09
N GLY A 455 -33.17 -19.16 -10.99
CA GLY A 455 -34.23 -19.56 -10.06
C GLY A 455 -35.60 -19.57 -10.74
N SER A 456 -35.94 -18.50 -11.47
CA SER A 456 -37.19 -18.43 -12.23
C SER A 456 -37.26 -19.51 -13.32
N LEU A 457 -36.16 -19.76 -14.02
CA LEU A 457 -36.06 -20.80 -15.04
C LEU A 457 -36.31 -22.19 -14.44
N PHE A 458 -35.64 -22.51 -13.32
CA PHE A 458 -35.80 -23.78 -12.63
C PHE A 458 -37.25 -24.00 -12.18
N THR A 459 -37.82 -23.04 -11.44
CA THR A 459 -39.18 -23.15 -10.90
C THR A 459 -40.21 -23.32 -12.02
N LYS A 460 -40.01 -22.65 -13.16
CA LYS A 460 -40.86 -22.83 -14.35
C LYS A 460 -40.76 -24.24 -14.94
N LEU A 461 -39.55 -24.74 -15.17
CA LEU A 461 -39.33 -26.03 -15.84
C LEU A 461 -39.67 -27.25 -14.95
N SER A 462 -39.48 -27.12 -13.64
CA SER A 462 -39.79 -28.16 -12.64
C SER A 462 -41.27 -28.24 -12.25
N ASN A 463 -42.14 -27.42 -12.87
CA ASN A 463 -43.55 -27.24 -12.52
C ASN A 463 -43.77 -26.80 -11.06
N GLY A 464 -43.06 -25.74 -10.63
CA GLY A 464 -43.18 -25.15 -9.30
C GLY A 464 -42.23 -25.72 -8.24
N GLY A 465 -41.10 -26.30 -8.66
CA GLY A 465 -40.08 -26.83 -7.75
C GLY A 465 -39.47 -25.76 -6.85
N ASN A 466 -39.01 -26.21 -5.67
CA ASN A 466 -38.35 -25.39 -4.67
C ASN A 466 -36.94 -25.00 -5.12
N PHE A 467 -36.66 -23.71 -5.17
CA PHE A 467 -35.35 -23.17 -5.51
C PHE A 467 -34.77 -22.42 -4.31
N VAL A 468 -33.54 -22.77 -3.92
CA VAL A 468 -32.86 -22.19 -2.76
C VAL A 468 -31.54 -21.57 -3.21
N PHE A 469 -31.52 -20.25 -3.26
CA PHE A 469 -30.28 -19.50 -3.39
C PHE A 469 -29.59 -19.36 -2.02
N ILE A 470 -28.28 -19.58 -2.00
CA ILE A 470 -27.43 -19.37 -0.83
C ILE A 470 -26.55 -18.15 -1.09
N ASP A 471 -26.80 -17.08 -0.34
CA ASP A 471 -26.08 -15.82 -0.47
C ASP A 471 -24.57 -16.00 -0.24
N SER A 472 -23.78 -15.11 -0.85
CA SER A 472 -22.36 -14.99 -0.55
C SER A 472 -22.13 -14.62 0.92
N LEU A 473 -20.88 -14.78 1.40
CA LEU A 473 -20.52 -14.45 2.79
C LEU A 473 -20.84 -12.98 3.16
N ASN A 474 -20.77 -12.07 2.18
CA ASN A 474 -21.12 -10.65 2.31
C ASN A 474 -20.44 -10.04 3.55
N ASP A 475 -21.19 -9.31 4.36
CA ASP A 475 -20.74 -8.64 5.58
C ASP A 475 -21.26 -9.34 6.85
N THR A 476 -21.53 -10.66 6.77
CA THR A 476 -21.91 -11.48 7.94
C THR A 476 -20.78 -11.59 8.95
N GLU A 477 -21.07 -11.89 10.22
CA GLU A 477 -20.04 -11.98 11.26
C GLU A 477 -18.94 -13.02 10.90
N ASN A 478 -19.33 -14.22 10.45
CA ASN A 478 -18.37 -15.24 9.98
C ASN A 478 -17.47 -14.74 8.84
N SER A 479 -18.00 -13.88 7.97
CA SER A 479 -17.24 -13.24 6.90
C SER A 479 -16.21 -12.26 7.46
N ILE A 480 -16.63 -11.37 8.36
CA ILE A 480 -15.74 -10.38 9.00
C ILE A 480 -14.65 -11.10 9.80
N ASP A 481 -15.01 -12.14 10.54
CA ASP A 481 -14.08 -12.96 11.32
C ASP A 481 -13.00 -13.61 10.46
N LEU A 482 -13.39 -14.13 9.29
CA LEU A 482 -12.45 -14.66 8.31
C LEU A 482 -11.52 -13.57 7.79
N MET A 483 -12.06 -12.43 7.38
CA MET A 483 -11.25 -11.33 6.81
C MET A 483 -10.27 -10.75 7.84
N CYS A 484 -10.71 -10.56 9.09
CA CYS A 484 -9.83 -10.13 10.19
C CYS A 484 -8.73 -11.16 10.46
N GLN A 485 -9.04 -12.46 10.46
CA GLN A 485 -8.01 -13.49 10.59
C GLN A 485 -6.99 -13.44 9.45
N LEU A 486 -7.44 -13.36 8.20
CA LEU A 486 -6.54 -13.26 7.03
C LEU A 486 -5.61 -12.04 7.13
N VAL A 487 -6.11 -10.93 7.65
CA VAL A 487 -5.30 -9.72 7.93
C VAL A 487 -4.32 -9.96 9.08
N ASN A 488 -4.76 -10.54 10.21
CA ASN A 488 -3.92 -10.83 11.37
C ASN A 488 -2.77 -11.79 11.02
N ASP A 489 -3.04 -12.83 10.22
CA ASP A 489 -2.04 -13.77 9.72
C ASP A 489 -0.96 -13.09 8.85
N ASN A 490 -1.22 -11.85 8.39
CA ASN A 490 -0.35 -11.07 7.53
C ASN A 490 0.09 -9.74 8.15
N ILE A 491 -0.15 -9.49 9.45
CA ILE A 491 0.21 -8.22 10.11
C ILE A 491 1.73 -8.05 10.24
N PHE A 492 2.22 -6.83 9.99
CA PHE A 492 3.66 -6.53 9.92
C PHE A 492 4.39 -6.58 11.25
#